data_AF-A0A8I3PND4-F1
#
_entry.id   AF-A0A8I3PND4-F1
#
_cell.length_a   1.000
_cell.length_b   1.000
_cell.length_c   1.000
_cell.angle_alpha   90.00
_cell.angle_beta   90.00
_cell.angle_gamma   90.00
#
_symmetry.space_group_name_H-M   'P 1'
#
loop_
_entity.id
_entity.type
_entity.pdbx_description
1 polymer ?
#
loop_
_entity_poly.entity_id
_entity_poly.type
_entity_poly.pdbx_seq_one_letter_code
_entity_poly.pdbx_strand_id
1 'polypeptide(L)'
;LLGRTRVRLGDEVALCQIHSYTRGCHSDRSLGHLSVAETEMLRDPEGGRQLLRRLESENARLEAALAWRRRELVFWQWMDTVLGACPLEAAQPPFLPRIPESGADQLEMVAQQLQALHEELQGAVEPRRAAWEARVGGSGSEWSALQRATQEAVGQELAALRRAWEEGGAPAQPHGPCRLVKSDARASGGPGLRAAEVIGALRSREACLEAVLRQLQSQCRQELAQLAAALPGLIWILPPGH
;
A
#
# COMPACT_ATOMS: atom_id res chain seq x y z
N LEU A 1 11.97 -50.42 34.49
CA LEU A 1 11.55 -49.05 34.88
C LEU A 1 11.69 -48.13 33.69
N LEU A 2 10.64 -47.97 32.88
CA LEU A 2 10.52 -46.82 31.96
C LEU A 2 9.07 -46.35 32.03
N GLY A 3 8.88 -45.24 32.75
CA GLY A 3 7.60 -44.63 33.03
C GLY A 3 6.99 -44.06 31.76
N ARG A 4 5.80 -44.56 31.43
CA ARG A 4 4.95 -44.09 30.35
C ARG A 4 4.28 -42.79 30.81
N THR A 5 4.86 -41.64 30.48
CA THR A 5 4.23 -40.34 30.72
C THR A 5 3.05 -40.17 29.74
N ARG A 6 1.84 -40.46 30.23
CA ARG A 6 0.60 -40.01 29.57
C ARG A 6 0.52 -38.50 29.72
N VAL A 7 0.85 -37.76 28.67
CA VAL A 7 0.48 -36.35 28.54
C VAL A 7 -1.04 -36.31 28.37
N ARG A 8 -1.72 -35.52 29.21
CA ARG A 8 -3.18 -35.39 29.20
C ARG A 8 -3.59 -34.68 27.90
N LEU A 9 -4.37 -35.38 27.06
CA LEU A 9 -5.08 -34.88 25.87
C LEU A 9 -6.22 -33.88 26.21
N GLY A 10 -6.02 -32.98 27.18
CA GLY A 10 -7.02 -32.00 27.59
C GLY A 10 -6.94 -30.69 26.79
N ASP A 11 -5.73 -30.19 26.56
CA ASP A 11 -5.52 -28.83 26.06
C ASP A 11 -5.41 -28.76 24.53
N GLU A 12 -4.95 -29.83 23.88
CA GLU A 12 -4.83 -29.90 22.42
C GLU A 12 -6.20 -30.00 21.71
N VAL A 13 -7.19 -30.59 22.38
CA VAL A 13 -8.56 -30.74 21.85
C VAL A 13 -9.28 -29.40 21.84
N ALA A 14 -9.03 -28.53 22.83
CA ALA A 14 -9.62 -27.20 22.87
C ALA A 14 -9.11 -26.32 21.72
N LEU A 15 -7.81 -26.35 21.43
CA LEU A 15 -7.21 -25.62 20.31
C LEU A 15 -7.72 -26.12 18.95
N CYS A 16 -7.82 -27.44 18.77
CA CYS A 16 -8.36 -28.02 17.53
C CYS A 16 -9.85 -27.69 17.35
N GLN A 17 -10.64 -27.66 18.43
CA GLN A 17 -12.05 -27.25 18.38
C GLN A 17 -12.19 -25.77 18.06
N ILE A 18 -11.41 -24.89 18.67
CA ILE A 18 -11.42 -23.45 18.36
C ILE A 18 -11.13 -23.25 16.87
N HIS A 19 -10.10 -23.92 16.33
CA HIS A 19 -9.75 -23.86 14.90
C HIS A 19 -10.87 -24.36 13.97
N SER A 20 -11.68 -25.32 14.41
CA SER A 20 -12.84 -25.81 13.63
C SER A 20 -14.01 -24.82 13.60
N TYR A 21 -14.21 -24.04 14.68
CA TYR A 21 -15.25 -23.02 14.78
C TYR A 21 -14.84 -21.68 14.16
N THR A 22 -13.54 -21.40 14.05
CA THR A 22 -13.01 -20.15 13.48
C THR A 22 -12.60 -20.31 12.01
N ARG A 23 -13.29 -21.12 11.18
CA ARG A 23 -13.07 -21.11 9.72
C ARG A 23 -13.09 -19.65 9.22
N GLY A 24 -11.91 -19.20 8.80
CA GLY A 24 -11.37 -17.86 9.08
C GLY A 24 -12.13 -16.64 8.63
N CYS A 25 -12.26 -15.68 9.54
CA CYS A 25 -12.28 -14.25 9.23
C CYS A 25 -10.85 -13.73 9.02
N HIS A 26 -10.07 -14.39 8.16
CA HIS A 26 -8.78 -13.88 7.72
C HIS A 26 -8.97 -13.15 6.39
N SER A 27 -8.34 -11.98 6.25
CA SER A 27 -8.29 -11.24 4.97
C SER A 27 -7.52 -12.01 3.89
N ASP A 28 -6.67 -12.96 4.28
CA ASP A 28 -5.91 -13.83 3.38
C ASP A 28 -6.21 -15.31 3.68
N ARG A 29 -6.91 -15.96 2.74
CA ARG A 29 -7.36 -17.36 2.85
C ARG A 29 -6.25 -18.38 2.56
N SER A 30 -5.04 -17.91 2.24
CA SER A 30 -3.92 -18.76 1.84
C SER A 30 -3.10 -19.33 3.00
N LEU A 31 -3.27 -18.81 4.22
CA LEU A 31 -2.46 -19.20 5.38
C LEU A 31 -3.21 -20.20 6.27
N GLY A 32 -2.65 -21.41 6.41
CA GLY A 32 -3.12 -22.45 7.33
C GLY A 32 -2.71 -22.23 8.79
N HIS A 33 -2.35 -21.01 9.18
CA HIS A 33 -1.92 -20.66 10.53
C HIS A 33 -2.46 -19.30 10.97
N LEU A 34 -2.56 -19.11 12.28
CA LEU A 34 -2.97 -17.84 12.89
C LEU A 34 -1.96 -16.73 12.56
N SER A 35 -2.43 -15.53 12.28
CA SER A 35 -1.57 -14.35 12.13
C SER A 35 -0.94 -13.96 13.46
N VAL A 36 0.16 -13.20 13.39
CA VAL A 36 0.85 -12.69 14.58
C VAL A 36 -0.13 -11.96 15.51
N ALA A 37 -1.00 -11.11 14.94
CA ALA A 37 -2.01 -10.37 15.70
C ALA A 37 -3.02 -11.30 16.40
N GLU A 38 -3.48 -12.36 15.73
CA GLU A 38 -4.41 -13.32 16.36
C GLU A 38 -3.72 -14.16 17.43
N THR A 39 -2.47 -14.58 17.20
CA THR A 39 -1.70 -15.28 18.23
C THR A 39 -1.46 -14.39 19.45
N GLU A 40 -1.27 -13.08 19.25
CA GLU A 40 -1.12 -12.10 20.32
C GLU A 40 -2.44 -11.87 21.06
N MET A 41 -3.57 -11.77 20.36
CA MET A 41 -4.91 -11.69 20.97
C MET A 41 -5.28 -12.93 21.78
N LEU A 42 -4.84 -14.12 21.37
CA LEU A 42 -5.06 -15.35 22.14
C LEU A 42 -4.15 -15.43 23.37
N ARG A 43 -2.96 -14.83 23.29
CA ARG A 43 -1.98 -14.80 24.38
C ARG A 43 -2.36 -13.79 25.47
N ASP A 44 -2.99 -12.68 25.08
CA ASP A 44 -3.47 -11.63 25.97
C ASP A 44 -4.93 -11.22 25.64
N PRO A 45 -5.93 -11.96 26.17
CA PRO A 45 -7.33 -11.66 25.91
C PRO A 45 -7.78 -10.34 26.53
N GLU A 46 -7.15 -9.89 27.62
CA GLU A 46 -7.41 -8.59 28.24
C GLU A 46 -6.94 -7.43 27.36
N GLY A 47 -5.74 -7.53 26.77
CA GLY A 47 -5.22 -6.58 25.78
C GLY A 47 -6.13 -6.49 24.55
N GLY A 48 -6.58 -7.64 24.03
CA GLY A 48 -7.56 -7.70 22.93
C GLY A 48 -8.88 -7.00 23.26
N ARG A 49 -9.42 -7.19 24.48
CA ARG A 49 -10.63 -6.49 24.95
C ARG A 49 -10.43 -4.99 25.10
N GLN A 50 -9.23 -4.55 25.48
CA GLN A 50 -8.88 -3.14 25.58
C GLN A 50 -8.82 -2.48 24.21
N LEU A 51 -8.20 -3.17 23.24
CA LEU A 51 -8.15 -2.73 21.85
C LEU A 51 -9.56 -2.65 21.24
N LEU A 52 -10.40 -3.65 21.47
CA LEU A 52 -11.80 -3.66 21.00
C LEU A 52 -12.57 -2.45 21.53
N ARG A 53 -12.52 -2.19 22.85
CA ARG A 53 -13.18 -1.00 23.44
C ARG A 53 -12.69 0.31 22.84
N ARG A 54 -11.38 0.41 22.55
CA ARG A 54 -10.81 1.59 21.90
C ARG A 54 -11.35 1.75 20.48
N LEU A 55 -11.38 0.68 19.70
CA LEU A 55 -11.94 0.69 18.35
C LEU A 55 -13.43 1.05 18.35
N GLU A 56 -14.22 0.49 19.28
CA GLU A 56 -15.62 0.86 19.45
C GLU A 56 -15.80 2.34 19.78
N SER A 57 -14.95 2.88 20.66
CA SER A 57 -14.99 4.30 21.01
C SER A 57 -14.62 5.22 19.84
N GLU A 58 -13.62 4.83 19.04
CA GLU A 58 -13.23 5.57 17.83
C GLU A 58 -14.32 5.46 16.76
N ASN A 59 -14.92 4.29 16.59
CA ASN A 59 -16.02 4.09 15.64
C ASN A 59 -17.23 4.95 16.02
N ALA A 60 -17.59 5.00 17.31
CA ALA A 60 -18.65 5.89 17.80
C ALA A 60 -18.35 7.37 17.55
N ARG A 61 -17.09 7.80 17.72
CA ARG A 61 -16.65 9.17 17.40
C ARG A 61 -16.73 9.46 15.90
N LEU A 62 -16.33 8.52 15.06
CA LEU A 62 -16.41 8.64 13.61
C LEU A 62 -17.86 8.72 13.14
N GLU A 63 -18.75 7.89 13.66
CA GLU A 63 -20.18 7.95 13.37
C GLU A 63 -20.80 9.29 13.79
N ALA A 64 -20.42 9.80 14.97
CA ALA A 64 -20.85 11.13 15.41
C ALA A 64 -20.31 12.24 14.49
N ALA A 65 -19.06 12.14 14.05
CA ALA A 65 -18.46 13.08 13.09
C ALA A 65 -19.17 13.03 11.73
N LEU A 66 -19.51 11.84 11.23
CA LEU A 66 -20.28 11.68 9.99
C LEU A 66 -21.70 12.24 10.13
N ALA A 67 -22.36 11.98 11.27
CA ALA A 67 -23.67 12.54 11.56
C ALA A 67 -23.63 14.09 11.62
N TRP A 68 -22.57 14.66 12.21
CA TRP A 68 -22.32 16.09 12.19
C TRP A 68 -22.09 16.60 10.76
N ARG A 69 -21.24 15.92 9.96
CA ARG A 69 -20.93 16.32 8.57
C ARG A 69 -22.18 16.41 7.70
N ARG A 70 -23.14 15.49 7.88
CA ARG A 70 -24.44 15.55 7.17
C ARG A 70 -25.28 16.76 7.56
N ARG A 71 -25.10 17.30 8.77
CA ARG A 71 -25.82 18.47 9.31
C ARG A 71 -25.03 19.77 9.18
N GLU A 72 -23.77 19.70 8.75
CA GLU A 72 -22.87 20.84 8.62
C GLU A 72 -23.46 21.94 7.74
N LEU A 73 -24.06 21.58 6.60
CA LEU A 73 -24.67 22.56 5.71
C LEU A 73 -25.85 23.28 6.37
N VAL A 74 -26.70 22.56 7.12
CA VAL A 74 -27.84 23.16 7.84
C VAL A 74 -27.35 24.05 8.97
N PHE A 75 -26.29 23.64 9.67
CA PHE A 75 -25.65 24.46 10.69
C PHE A 75 -25.09 25.76 10.09
N TRP A 76 -24.37 25.69 8.97
CA TRP A 76 -23.82 26.88 8.31
C TRP A 76 -24.90 27.76 7.72
N GLN A 77 -25.94 27.21 7.09
CA GLN A 77 -27.10 27.98 6.64
C GLN A 77 -27.80 28.69 7.80
N TRP A 78 -27.99 27.99 8.92
CA TRP A 78 -28.52 28.63 10.13
C TRP A 78 -27.58 29.73 10.63
N MET A 79 -26.28 29.48 10.70
CA MET A 79 -25.29 30.50 11.08
C MET A 79 -25.33 31.71 10.16
N ASP A 80 -25.44 31.54 8.85
CA ASP A 80 -25.59 32.65 7.89
C ASP A 80 -26.88 33.43 8.16
N THR A 81 -27.98 32.76 8.55
CA THR A 81 -29.20 33.47 8.96
C THR A 81 -29.05 34.19 10.29
N VAL A 82 -28.29 33.65 11.26
CA VAL A 82 -28.01 34.34 12.53
C VAL A 82 -27.10 35.54 12.31
N LEU A 83 -26.07 35.39 11.48
CA LEU A 83 -25.15 36.46 11.11
C LEU A 83 -25.85 37.51 10.23
N GLY A 84 -26.76 37.12 9.36
CA GLY A 84 -27.56 38.03 8.52
C GLY A 84 -28.72 38.70 9.25
N ALA A 85 -29.29 38.05 10.27
CA ALA A 85 -30.32 38.62 11.15
C ALA A 85 -29.73 39.52 12.24
N CYS A 86 -28.41 39.46 12.47
CA CYS A 86 -27.66 40.51 13.15
C CYS A 86 -27.32 41.58 12.12
N PRO A 87 -28.10 42.68 12.01
CA PRO A 87 -27.70 43.77 11.13
C PRO A 87 -26.36 44.32 11.65
N LEU A 88 -25.30 44.12 10.86
CA LEU A 88 -23.96 44.63 11.15
C LEU A 88 -23.96 46.17 11.32
N GLU A 89 -25.04 46.84 10.93
CA GLU A 89 -25.25 48.28 11.08
C GLU A 89 -26.34 48.72 12.08
N ALA A 90 -27.22 47.84 12.58
CA ALA A 90 -28.34 48.28 13.44
C ALA A 90 -28.17 47.97 14.94
N ALA A 91 -27.04 47.40 15.34
CA ALA A 91 -26.65 47.36 16.75
C ALA A 91 -25.44 48.27 16.94
N GLN A 92 -25.68 49.57 17.10
CA GLN A 92 -24.83 50.33 18.01
C GLN A 92 -25.30 49.96 19.43
N PRO A 93 -24.57 49.10 20.16
CA PRO A 93 -24.84 48.96 21.57
C PRO A 93 -24.55 50.31 22.24
N PRO A 94 -25.35 50.77 23.22
CA PRO A 94 -25.06 52.02 23.93
C PRO A 94 -23.69 52.00 24.62
N PHE A 95 -23.07 50.83 24.79
CA PHE A 95 -21.76 50.65 25.40
C PHE A 95 -21.06 49.42 24.81
N LEU A 96 -20.13 49.64 23.87
CA LEU A 96 -18.96 48.77 23.72
C LEU A 96 -17.70 49.61 23.83
N PRO A 97 -16.64 49.11 24.49
CA PRO A 97 -15.34 49.77 24.45
C PRO A 97 -14.90 49.81 22.99
N ARG A 98 -14.47 50.98 22.52
CA ARG A 98 -13.89 51.16 21.19
C ARG A 98 -12.78 50.14 21.01
N ILE A 99 -12.98 49.14 20.14
CA ILE A 99 -11.89 48.25 19.72
C ILE A 99 -10.84 49.17 19.08
N PRO A 100 -9.58 49.17 19.54
CA PRO A 100 -8.57 50.04 18.96
C PRO A 100 -8.38 49.63 17.50
N GLU A 101 -8.55 50.56 16.56
CA GLU A 101 -8.29 50.35 15.12
C GLU A 101 -6.85 49.88 14.85
N SER A 102 -5.96 50.02 15.84
CA SER A 102 -4.60 49.51 15.87
C SER A 102 -4.45 48.00 15.57
N GLY A 103 -5.50 47.17 15.67
CA GLY A 103 -5.43 45.74 15.35
C GLY A 103 -5.55 45.41 13.86
N ALA A 104 -6.28 46.24 13.09
CA ALA A 104 -6.48 46.04 11.65
C ALA A 104 -5.19 46.34 10.88
N ASP A 105 -4.52 47.45 11.22
CA ASP A 105 -3.22 47.83 10.65
C ASP A 105 -2.13 46.78 10.92
N GLN A 106 -2.19 46.11 12.07
CA GLN A 106 -1.26 45.02 12.41
C GLN A 106 -1.50 43.76 11.57
N LEU A 107 -2.76 43.43 11.30
CA LEU A 107 -3.11 42.29 10.43
C LEU A 107 -2.77 42.56 8.96
N GLU A 108 -3.01 43.78 8.48
CA GLU A 108 -2.62 44.23 7.14
C GLU A 108 -1.09 44.16 6.96
N MET A 109 -0.34 44.62 7.98
CA MET A 109 1.12 44.53 8.00
C MET A 109 1.63 43.07 7.98
N VAL A 110 1.01 42.17 8.76
CA VAL A 110 1.38 40.75 8.75
C VAL A 110 1.05 40.09 7.41
N ALA A 111 -0.08 40.46 6.79
CA ALA A 111 -0.44 39.98 5.46
C ALA A 111 0.59 40.43 4.40
N GLN A 112 1.03 41.68 4.45
CA GLN A 112 2.08 42.21 3.58
C GLN A 112 3.43 41.52 3.81
N GLN A 113 3.79 41.21 5.06
CA GLN A 113 5.00 40.47 5.40
C GLN A 113 4.97 39.02 4.89
N LEU A 114 3.83 38.34 5.01
CA LEU A 114 3.65 36.99 4.48
C LEU A 114 3.70 36.97 2.95
N GLN A 115 3.12 37.97 2.29
CA GLN A 115 3.18 38.15 0.84
C GLN A 115 4.63 38.33 0.39
N ALA A 116 5.39 39.21 1.04
CA ALA A 116 6.80 39.45 0.73
C ALA A 116 7.67 38.19 0.93
N LEU A 117 7.47 37.46 2.04
CA LEU A 117 8.14 36.18 2.28
C LEU A 117 7.80 35.13 1.21
N HIS A 118 6.56 35.11 0.73
CA HIS A 118 6.15 34.21 -0.33
C HIS A 118 6.86 34.52 -1.64
N GLU A 119 6.96 35.80 -2.00
CA GLU A 119 7.68 36.27 -3.19
C GLU A 119 9.18 35.99 -3.10
N GLU A 120 9.81 36.20 -1.94
CA GLU A 120 11.22 35.85 -1.71
C GLU A 120 11.48 34.35 -1.85
N LEU A 121 10.59 33.52 -1.28
CA LEU A 121 10.69 32.06 -1.39
C LEU A 121 10.51 31.59 -2.84
N GLN A 122 9.53 32.13 -3.57
CA GLN A 122 9.36 31.84 -4.99
C GLN A 122 10.61 32.27 -5.79
N GLY A 123 11.11 33.48 -5.54
CA GLY A 123 12.33 33.99 -6.15
C GLY A 123 13.58 33.15 -5.87
N ALA A 124 13.63 32.44 -4.74
CA ALA A 124 14.73 31.53 -4.41
C ALA A 124 14.55 30.11 -4.97
N VAL A 125 13.30 29.62 -5.08
CA VAL A 125 12.97 28.26 -5.51
C VAL A 125 12.98 28.12 -7.03
N GLU A 126 12.41 29.07 -7.76
CA GLU A 126 12.32 29.01 -9.22
C GLU A 126 13.69 28.93 -9.94
N PRO A 127 14.72 29.73 -9.59
CA PRO A 127 16.04 29.58 -10.22
C PRO A 127 16.73 28.28 -9.85
N ARG A 128 16.49 27.73 -8.64
CA ARG A 128 17.00 26.42 -8.23
C ARG A 128 16.33 25.28 -9.01
N ARG A 129 15.01 25.38 -9.21
CA ARG A 129 14.24 24.46 -10.05
C ARG A 129 14.74 24.50 -11.49
N ALA A 130 14.86 25.68 -12.09
CA ALA A 130 15.34 25.84 -13.46
C ALA A 130 16.78 25.31 -13.63
N ALA A 131 17.67 25.56 -12.68
CA ALA A 131 19.04 25.03 -12.69
C ALA A 131 19.08 23.50 -12.57
N TRP A 132 18.17 22.91 -11.78
CA TRP A 132 18.02 21.46 -11.68
C TRP A 132 17.45 20.86 -12.97
N GLU A 133 16.40 21.46 -13.54
CA GLU A 133 15.79 21.02 -14.79
C GLU A 133 16.78 21.10 -15.96
N ALA A 134 17.62 22.14 -16.03
CA ALA A 134 18.69 22.24 -17.01
C ALA A 134 19.77 21.15 -16.84
N ARG A 135 20.02 20.71 -15.61
CA ARG A 135 20.99 19.63 -15.31
C ARG A 135 20.42 18.23 -15.56
N VAL A 136 19.12 18.03 -15.35
CA VAL A 136 18.46 16.71 -15.45
C VAL A 136 17.77 16.50 -16.80
N GLY A 137 17.39 17.58 -17.49
CA GLY A 137 16.66 17.54 -18.76
C GLY A 137 17.37 16.77 -19.88
N GLY A 138 18.70 16.67 -19.85
CA GLY A 138 19.47 15.81 -20.76
C GLY A 138 19.26 14.31 -20.44
N SER A 139 19.49 13.93 -19.19
CA SER A 139 19.47 12.52 -18.74
C SER A 139 18.06 11.91 -18.66
N GLY A 140 17.01 12.72 -18.48
CA GLY A 140 15.63 12.22 -18.45
C GLY A 140 15.16 11.65 -19.79
N SER A 141 15.61 12.23 -20.90
CA SER A 141 15.28 11.75 -22.25
C SER A 141 15.96 10.41 -22.55
N GLU A 142 17.24 10.28 -22.19
CA GLU A 142 18.02 9.05 -22.31
C GLU A 142 17.46 7.93 -21.43
N TRP A 143 17.07 8.24 -20.19
CA TRP A 143 16.40 7.30 -19.30
C TRP A 143 15.06 6.81 -19.86
N SER A 144 14.26 7.73 -20.43
CA SER A 144 12.99 7.37 -21.06
C SER A 144 13.17 6.49 -22.30
N ALA A 145 14.25 6.71 -23.07
CA ALA A 145 14.59 5.90 -24.23
C ALA A 145 15.07 4.50 -23.80
N LEU A 146 15.91 4.40 -22.77
CA LEU A 146 16.37 3.14 -22.21
C LEU A 146 15.21 2.32 -21.59
N GLN A 147 14.30 2.99 -20.90
CA GLN A 147 13.09 2.37 -20.35
C GLN A 147 12.16 1.85 -21.46
N ARG A 148 12.02 2.60 -22.56
CA ARG A 148 11.22 2.16 -23.71
C ARG A 148 11.87 0.96 -24.41
N ALA A 149 13.18 1.00 -24.62
CA ALA A 149 13.94 -0.11 -25.23
C ALA A 149 13.86 -1.40 -24.39
N THR A 150 13.93 -1.28 -23.06
CA THR A 150 13.79 -2.43 -22.15
C THR A 150 12.36 -2.99 -22.16
N GLN A 151 11.33 -2.14 -22.19
CA GLN A 151 9.94 -2.58 -22.34
C GLN A 151 9.69 -3.30 -23.67
N GLU A 152 10.25 -2.77 -24.77
CA GLU A 152 10.15 -3.39 -26.09
C GLU A 152 10.85 -4.75 -26.15
N ALA A 153 12.05 -4.86 -25.57
CA ALA A 153 12.79 -6.12 -25.48
C ALA A 153 12.02 -7.17 -24.68
N VAL A 154 11.44 -6.80 -23.53
CA VAL A 154 10.59 -7.70 -22.74
C VAL A 154 9.34 -8.11 -23.52
N GLY A 155 8.72 -7.18 -24.25
CA GLY A 155 7.57 -7.47 -25.11
C GLY A 155 7.90 -8.48 -26.21
N GLN A 156 9.08 -8.36 -26.83
CA GLN A 156 9.57 -9.29 -27.86
C GLN A 156 9.85 -10.69 -27.28
N GLU A 157 10.48 -10.78 -26.11
CA GLU A 157 10.72 -12.05 -25.41
C GLU A 157 9.41 -12.74 -25.01
N LEU A 158 8.43 -11.98 -24.49
CA LEU A 158 7.10 -12.52 -24.17
C LEU A 158 6.36 -13.00 -25.42
N ALA A 159 6.49 -12.28 -26.55
CA ALA A 159 5.93 -12.71 -27.82
C ALA A 159 6.63 -13.96 -28.38
N ALA A 160 7.95 -14.06 -28.22
CA ALA A 160 8.72 -15.24 -28.59
C ALA A 160 8.30 -16.46 -27.74
N LEU A 161 8.11 -16.29 -26.43
CA LEU A 161 7.61 -17.35 -25.54
C LEU A 161 6.18 -17.78 -25.90
N ARG A 162 5.30 -16.84 -26.24
CA ARG A 162 3.94 -17.15 -26.71
C ARG A 162 3.96 -17.95 -28.01
N ARG A 163 4.77 -17.54 -28.99
CA ARG A 163 4.92 -18.29 -30.25
C ARG A 163 5.53 -19.66 -30.02
N ALA A 164 6.55 -19.79 -29.17
CA ALA A 164 7.12 -21.09 -28.83
C ALA A 164 6.11 -22.01 -28.12
N TRP A 165 5.19 -21.44 -27.35
CA TRP A 165 4.06 -22.19 -26.75
C TRP A 165 3.06 -22.65 -27.82
N GLU A 166 2.75 -21.82 -28.81
CA GLU A 166 1.83 -22.13 -29.90
C GLU A 166 2.43 -23.10 -30.94
N GLU A 167 3.72 -22.97 -31.25
CA GLU A 167 4.49 -23.81 -32.17
C GLU A 167 4.94 -25.14 -31.53
N GLY A 168 5.00 -25.22 -30.19
CA GLY A 168 5.33 -26.42 -29.41
C GLY A 168 4.33 -27.58 -29.53
N GLY A 169 3.43 -27.54 -30.51
CA GLY A 169 2.41 -28.53 -30.79
C GLY A 169 1.19 -28.33 -29.91
N ALA A 170 0.08 -27.93 -30.55
CA ALA A 170 -1.24 -28.00 -29.93
C ALA A 170 -1.41 -29.39 -29.29
N PRO A 171 -1.83 -29.51 -28.00
CA PRO A 171 -2.27 -30.80 -27.51
C PRO A 171 -3.42 -31.23 -28.41
N ALA A 172 -3.23 -32.35 -29.10
CA ALA A 172 -4.20 -32.91 -30.01
C ALA A 172 -5.56 -32.99 -29.32
N GLN A 173 -6.53 -32.19 -29.79
CA GLN A 173 -7.96 -32.22 -29.47
C GLN A 173 -8.27 -32.17 -27.96
N PRO A 174 -9.07 -31.21 -27.44
CA PRO A 174 -9.46 -31.23 -26.02
C PRO A 174 -10.15 -32.57 -25.74
N HIS A 175 -9.45 -33.49 -25.07
CA HIS A 175 -10.01 -34.77 -24.73
C HIS A 175 -11.20 -34.48 -23.81
N GLY A 176 -12.38 -35.00 -24.18
CA GLY A 176 -13.56 -34.95 -23.32
C GLY A 176 -13.24 -35.45 -21.91
N PRO A 177 -14.11 -35.20 -20.91
CA PRO A 177 -13.82 -35.39 -19.49
C PRO A 177 -13.09 -36.72 -19.23
N CYS A 178 -11.77 -36.64 -19.03
CA CYS A 178 -10.92 -37.81 -18.90
C CYS A 178 -11.08 -38.38 -17.50
N ARG A 179 -11.60 -39.60 -17.41
CA ARG A 179 -11.54 -40.38 -16.18
C ARG A 179 -10.09 -40.80 -15.96
N LEU A 180 -9.49 -40.37 -14.85
CA LEU A 180 -8.16 -40.85 -14.44
C LEU A 180 -8.24 -42.37 -14.23
N VAL A 181 -7.66 -43.13 -15.15
CA VAL A 181 -7.48 -44.58 -15.00
C VAL A 181 -6.05 -44.83 -14.60
N LYS A 182 -5.86 -45.49 -13.47
CA LYS A 182 -4.56 -45.90 -12.97
C LYS A 182 -4.00 -46.96 -13.93
N SER A 183 -3.05 -46.60 -14.77
CA SER A 183 -2.35 -47.53 -15.65
C SER A 183 -1.24 -48.24 -14.88
N ASP A 184 -1.27 -49.57 -14.88
CA ASP A 184 -0.16 -50.36 -14.36
C ASP A 184 1.08 -50.13 -15.23
N ALA A 185 2.21 -49.91 -14.55
CA ALA A 185 3.44 -49.32 -15.05
C ALA A 185 4.22 -50.12 -16.13
N ARG A 186 3.57 -50.98 -16.91
CA ARG A 186 4.23 -51.82 -17.93
C ARG A 186 3.79 -51.60 -19.38
N ALA A 187 2.89 -50.67 -19.66
CA ALA A 187 2.40 -50.49 -21.04
C ALA A 187 2.23 -49.02 -21.44
N SER A 188 3.32 -48.26 -21.57
CA SER A 188 3.37 -47.10 -22.48
C SER A 188 4.82 -46.69 -22.74
N GLY A 189 5.36 -47.08 -23.90
CA GLY A 189 6.68 -46.70 -24.39
C GLY A 189 6.69 -45.32 -25.04
N GLY A 190 6.40 -44.27 -24.26
CA GLY A 190 6.63 -42.89 -24.65
C GLY A 190 7.35 -42.15 -23.52
N PRO A 191 8.17 -41.11 -23.80
CA PRO A 191 8.74 -40.28 -22.76
C PRO A 191 7.61 -39.45 -22.13
N GLY A 192 6.91 -40.06 -21.19
CA GLY A 192 5.89 -39.39 -20.40
C GLY A 192 6.56 -38.32 -19.57
N LEU A 193 6.42 -37.06 -19.98
CA LEU A 193 6.86 -35.90 -19.22
C LEU A 193 6.14 -35.95 -17.87
N ARG A 194 6.87 -36.30 -16.82
CA ARG A 194 6.36 -36.29 -15.46
C ARG A 194 6.11 -34.83 -15.12
N ALA A 195 4.85 -34.41 -15.13
CA ALA A 195 4.44 -33.02 -14.84
C ALA A 195 5.12 -32.44 -13.58
N ALA A 196 5.40 -33.28 -12.59
CA ALA A 196 6.15 -32.91 -11.39
C ALA A 196 7.58 -32.38 -11.67
N GLU A 197 8.30 -32.96 -12.64
CA GLU A 197 9.65 -32.55 -13.02
C GLU A 197 9.61 -31.19 -13.74
N VAL A 198 8.63 -30.99 -14.62
CA VAL A 198 8.42 -29.69 -15.31
C VAL A 198 8.02 -28.60 -14.33
N ILE A 199 7.09 -28.90 -13.40
CA ILE A 199 6.69 -27.96 -12.34
C ILE A 199 7.89 -27.61 -11.45
N GLY A 200 8.74 -28.58 -11.12
CA GLY A 200 9.97 -28.34 -10.36
C GLY A 200 10.94 -27.42 -11.09
N ALA A 201 11.16 -27.66 -12.38
CA ALA A 201 12.03 -26.82 -13.21
C ALA A 201 11.50 -25.38 -13.33
N LEU A 202 10.19 -25.20 -13.55
CA LEU A 202 9.58 -23.87 -13.63
C LEU A 202 9.69 -23.11 -12.31
N ARG A 203 9.40 -23.75 -11.17
CA ARG A 203 9.56 -23.14 -9.84
C ARG A 203 11.01 -22.74 -9.55
N SER A 204 11.98 -23.58 -9.96
CA SER A 204 13.40 -23.24 -9.80
C SER A 204 13.80 -22.01 -10.61
N ARG A 205 13.22 -21.86 -11.81
CA ARG A 205 13.47 -20.72 -12.69
C ARG A 205 12.80 -19.45 -12.20
N GLU A 206 11.58 -19.55 -11.68
CA GLU A 206 10.87 -18.46 -11.00
C GLU A 206 11.70 -17.93 -9.83
N ALA A 207 12.14 -18.81 -8.92
CA ALA A 207 12.97 -18.42 -7.79
C ALA A 207 14.30 -17.76 -8.22
N CYS A 208 14.91 -18.22 -9.31
CA CYS A 208 16.12 -17.60 -9.86
C CYS A 208 15.84 -16.18 -10.39
N LEU A 209 14.74 -15.97 -11.10
CA LEU A 209 14.35 -14.66 -11.63
C LEU A 209 14.00 -13.68 -10.51
N GLU A 210 13.29 -14.14 -9.47
CA GLU A 210 13.01 -13.33 -8.28
C GLU A 210 14.29 -12.89 -7.56
N ALA A 211 15.27 -13.78 -7.44
CA ALA A 211 16.57 -13.45 -6.85
C ALA A 211 17.31 -12.37 -7.65
N VAL A 212 17.35 -12.50 -8.98
CA VAL A 212 17.96 -11.49 -9.87
C VAL A 212 17.23 -10.15 -9.77
N LEU A 213 15.89 -10.15 -9.74
CA LEU A 213 15.09 -8.93 -9.62
C LEU A 213 15.39 -8.21 -8.29
N ARG A 214 15.43 -8.95 -7.17
CA ARG A 214 15.82 -8.37 -5.87
C ARG A 214 17.23 -7.81 -5.88
N GLN A 215 18.18 -8.49 -6.53
CA GLN A 215 19.54 -8.00 -6.67
C GLN A 215 19.59 -6.68 -7.46
N LEU A 216 18.94 -6.60 -8.62
CA LEU A 216 18.88 -5.39 -9.43
C LEU A 216 18.21 -4.23 -8.68
N GLN A 217 17.10 -4.49 -7.98
CA GLN A 217 16.45 -3.50 -7.14
C GLN A 217 17.38 -2.98 -6.04
N SER A 218 18.16 -3.87 -5.40
CA SER A 218 19.13 -3.46 -4.38
C SER A 218 20.25 -2.60 -4.96
N GLN A 219 20.72 -2.93 -6.17
CA GLN A 219 21.74 -2.17 -6.88
C GLN A 219 21.23 -0.77 -7.27
N CYS A 220 20.02 -0.67 -7.83
CA CYS A 220 19.41 0.62 -8.13
C CYS A 220 19.23 1.47 -6.86
N ARG A 221 18.81 0.87 -5.74
CA ARG A 221 18.71 1.60 -4.45
C ARG A 221 20.07 2.12 -3.98
N GLN A 222 21.14 1.34 -4.15
CA GLN A 222 22.49 1.76 -3.77
C GLN A 222 22.99 2.90 -4.66
N GLU A 223 22.79 2.82 -5.97
CA GLU A 223 23.17 3.89 -6.90
C GLU A 223 22.39 5.19 -6.61
N LEU A 224 21.08 5.09 -6.35
CA LEU A 224 20.27 6.23 -5.93
C LEU A 224 20.75 6.83 -4.60
N ALA A 225 21.14 5.99 -3.64
CA ALA A 225 21.71 6.47 -2.37
C ALA A 225 23.05 7.19 -2.54
N GLN A 226 23.91 6.72 -3.46
CA GLN A 226 25.18 7.38 -3.78
C GLN A 226 24.94 8.75 -4.46
N LEU A 227 24.00 8.83 -5.40
CA LEU A 227 23.63 10.09 -6.05
C LEU A 227 22.98 11.07 -5.05
N ALA A 228 22.16 10.56 -4.13
CA ALA A 228 21.56 11.36 -3.07
C ALA A 228 22.61 11.93 -2.11
N ALA A 229 23.64 11.14 -1.75
CA ALA A 229 24.73 11.59 -0.90
C ALA A 229 25.63 12.66 -1.58
N ALA A 230 25.77 12.62 -2.90
CA ALA A 230 26.57 13.57 -3.67
C ALA A 230 25.90 14.95 -3.85
N LEU A 231 24.58 15.06 -3.65
CA LEU A 231 23.81 16.29 -3.86
C LEU A 231 23.10 16.73 -2.57
N PRO A 232 23.73 17.59 -1.74
CA PRO A 232 23.12 18.07 -0.50
C PRO A 232 21.89 18.95 -0.82
N GLY A 233 20.74 18.62 -0.23
CA GLY A 233 19.49 19.39 -0.32
C GLY A 233 18.31 18.72 -1.04
N LEU A 234 18.45 17.49 -1.53
CA LEU A 234 17.36 16.73 -2.17
C LEU A 234 16.79 15.66 -1.23
N ILE A 235 15.47 15.70 -1.04
CA ILE A 235 14.72 14.65 -0.34
C ILE A 235 14.20 13.67 -1.40
N TRP A 236 14.76 12.46 -1.41
CA TRP A 236 14.33 11.39 -2.32
C TRP A 236 13.22 10.58 -1.66
N ILE A 237 12.02 10.59 -2.25
CA ILE A 237 10.90 9.76 -1.82
C ILE A 237 11.00 8.45 -2.60
N LEU A 238 11.51 7.39 -1.96
CA LEU A 238 11.47 6.06 -2.56
C LEU A 238 10.01 5.59 -2.66
N PRO A 239 9.60 4.97 -3.78
CA PRO A 239 8.27 4.38 -3.88
C PRO A 239 8.10 3.27 -2.84
N PRO A 240 6.89 3.11 -2.27
CA PRO A 240 6.62 2.08 -1.28
C PRO A 240 6.89 0.69 -1.89
N GLY A 241 7.72 -0.10 -1.19
CA GLY A 241 8.00 -1.48 -1.59
C GLY A 241 6.77 -2.35 -1.35
N HIS A 242 6.31 -3.03 -2.40
CA HIS A 242 5.41 -4.18 -2.31
C HIS A 242 6.20 -5.45 -2.07
#